data_AF-A0A4Q5Y7C2-F1
#
_entry.id   AF-A0A4Q5Y7C2-F1
#
_cell.length_a   1.000
_cell.length_b   1.000
_cell.length_c   1.000
_cell.angle_alpha   90.00
_cell.angle_beta   90.00
_cell.angle_gamma   90.00
#
_symmetry.space_group_name_H-M   'P 1'
#
loop_
_entity.id
_entity.type
_entity.pdbx_description
1 polymer ?
#
loop_
_entity_poly.entity_id
_entity_poly.type
_entity_poly.pdbx_seq_one_letter_code
_entity_poly.pdbx_strand_id
1 'polypeptide(L)' 'MEFICVLSIGGSLASYQVRKEGENNYLATLRNNNGKRDDLPAELVLEKEDGKWVAQPWYEELVTGIGHAIDMTP' A
#
# COMPACT_ATOMS: atom_id res chain seq x y z
N MET A 1 -9.99 10.11 2.34
CA MET A 1 -8.88 9.97 3.30
C MET A 1 -7.62 9.67 2.51
N GLU A 2 -6.51 10.33 2.80
CA GLU A 2 -5.24 10.12 2.10
C GLU A 2 -4.07 10.26 3.09
N PHE A 3 -3.09 9.36 3.00
CA PHE A 3 -1.89 9.39 3.84
C PHE A 3 -0.68 8.76 3.13
N ILE A 4 0.50 8.89 3.73
CA ILE A 4 1.73 8.29 3.23
C ILE A 4 2.12 7.11 4.14
N CYS A 5 2.28 5.93 3.55
CA CYS A 5 2.77 4.74 4.21
C CYS A 5 4.24 4.51 3.81
N VAL A 6 5.15 4.44 4.78
CA VAL A 6 6.56 4.14 4.55
C VAL A 6 6.87 2.76 5.11
N LEU A 7 7.42 1.88 4.28
CA LEU A 7 7.67 0.47 4.60
C LEU A 7 9.12 0.11 4.27
N SER A 8 9.71 -0.81 5.03
CA SER A 8 11.00 -1.42 4.71
C SER A 8 10.75 -2.73 3.99
N ILE A 9 11.16 -2.83 2.71
CA ILE A 9 10.92 -4.00 1.85
C ILE A 9 12.23 -4.38 1.19
N GLY A 10 12.67 -5.63 1.38
CA GLY A 10 13.95 -6.11 0.85
C GLY A 10 15.17 -5.32 1.36
N GLY A 11 15.09 -4.76 2.57
CA GLY A 11 16.17 -3.97 3.18
C GLY A 11 16.27 -2.52 2.70
N SER A 12 15.32 -2.04 1.90
CA SER A 12 15.25 -0.64 1.44
C SER A 12 13.86 -0.04 1.72
N LEU A 13 13.81 1.28 1.89
CA LEU A 13 12.56 2.00 2.15
C LEU A 13 11.76 2.18 0.85
N ALA A 14 10.46 1.91 0.93
CA ALA A 14 9.47 2.24 -0.07
C ALA A 14 8.42 3.17 0.54
N SER A 15 7.97 4.17 -0.20
CA SER A 15 6.94 5.12 0.26
C SER A 15 5.75 5.04 -0.68
N TYR A 16 4.57 4.73 -0.15
CA TYR A 16 3.31 4.69 -0.90
C TYR A 16 2.41 5.83 -0.46
N GLN A 17 1.80 6.52 -1.42
CA GLN A 17 0.66 7.40 -1.18
C GLN A 17 -0.59 6.53 -1.23
N VAL A 18 -1.30 6.43 -0.10
CA VAL A 18 -2.49 5.60 0.06
C VAL A 18 -3.71 6.50 0.09
N ARG A 19 -4.64 6.28 -0.83
CA ARG A 19 -5.88 7.05 -0.98
C ARG A 19 -7.09 6.13 -0.87
N LYS A 20 -8.07 6.53 -0.08
CA LYS A 20 -9.38 5.86 0.00
C LYS A 20 -10.22 6.21 -1.23
N GLU A 21 -10.60 5.19 -2.01
CA GLU A 21 -11.44 5.32 -3.21
C GLU A 21 -12.89 4.88 -2.94
N GLY A 22 -13.12 4.00 -1.97
CA GLY A 22 -14.44 3.52 -1.57
C GLY A 22 -14.52 3.14 -0.10
N GLU A 23 -15.63 2.55 0.34
CA GLU A 23 -15.80 2.14 1.74
C GLU A 23 -14.72 1.13 2.17
N ASN A 24 -14.49 0.14 1.32
CA ASN A 24 -13.54 -0.96 1.53
C ASN A 24 -12.40 -0.97 0.50
N ASN A 25 -12.23 0.11 -0.25
CA ASN A 25 -11.30 0.18 -1.39
C ASN A 25 -10.31 1.33 -1.26
N TYR A 26 -9.03 1.01 -1.46
CA TYR A 26 -7.90 1.94 -1.38
C TYR A 26 -6.97 1.76 -2.58
N LEU A 27 -6.42 2.86 -3.07
CA LEU A 27 -5.36 2.85 -4.06
C LEU A 27 -4.06 3.28 -3.38
N ALA A 28 -3.01 2.48 -3.51
CA ALA A 28 -1.68 2.81 -3.04
C ALA A 28 -0.75 3.01 -4.25
N THR A 29 -0.20 4.21 -4.39
CA THR A 29 0.71 4.56 -5.48
C THR A 29 2.12 4.76 -4.93
N LEU A 30 3.09 4.05 -5.49
CA LEU A 30 4.49 4.17 -5.12
C LEU A 30 5.02 5.57 -5.45
N ARG A 31 5.63 6.21 -4.46
CA ARG A 31 6.27 7.51 -4.60
C ARG A 31 7.74 7.32 -4.98
N ASN A 32 8.11 7.82 -6.16
CA ASN A 32 9.50 7.88 -6.61
C ASN A 32 10.21 9.09 -5.98
N ASN A 33 10.46 9.06 -4.67
CA ASN A 33 11.08 10.19 -3.98
C ASN A 33 12.62 10.20 -3.98
N ASN A 34 13.31 9.13 -4.41
CA ASN A 34 14.79 9.14 -4.55
C ASN A 34 15.40 7.93 -5.29
N GLY A 35 14.62 7.18 -6.05
CA GLY A 35 15.06 6.00 -6.79
C GLY A 35 13.86 5.31 -7.43
N LYS A 36 14.07 4.69 -8.59
CA LYS A 36 13.05 3.80 -9.17
C LYS A 36 13.17 2.47 -8.44
N ARG A 37 12.08 2.01 -7.84
CA ARG A 37 11.93 0.62 -7.39
C ARG A 37 11.15 -0.13 -8.43
N ASP A 38 11.84 -0.51 -9.51
CA ASP A 38 11.27 -1.34 -10.58
C ASP A 38 10.96 -2.77 -10.09
N ASP A 39 11.46 -3.13 -8.89
CA ASP A 39 11.17 -4.38 -8.20
C ASP A 39 9.81 -4.37 -7.46
N LEU A 40 9.17 -3.20 -7.33
CA LEU A 40 7.88 -3.04 -6.65
C LEU A 40 6.78 -2.57 -7.60
N PRO A 41 5.51 -2.93 -7.33
CA PRO A 41 4.39 -2.42 -8.11
C PRO A 41 4.24 -0.90 -7.93
N ALA A 42 4.14 -0.19 -9.05
CA ALA A 42 3.94 1.26 -9.03
C ALA A 42 2.56 1.66 -8.46
N GLU A 43 1.57 0.80 -8.63
CA GLU A 43 0.22 0.96 -8.12
C GLU A 43 -0.27 -0.37 -7.54
N LEU A 44 -1.00 -0.28 -6.44
CA LEU A 44 -1.57 -1.41 -5.73
C LEU A 44 -2.99 -1.04 -5.32
N VAL A 45 -3.97 -1.76 -5.85
CA VAL A 45 -5.38 -1.61 -5.43
C VAL A 45 -5.60 -2.55 -4.26
N LEU A 46 -6.04 -2.05 -3.11
CA LEU A 46 -6.40 -2.84 -1.94
C LEU A 46 -7.93 -2.84 -1.74
N GLU A 47 -8.48 -4.03 -1.54
CA GLU A 47 -9.88 -4.26 -1.19
C GLU A 47 -9.96 -5.07 0.12
N LYS A 48 -10.95 -4.78 0.97
CA LYS A 48 -11.20 -5.58 2.17
C LYS A 48 -12.24 -6.65 1.88
N GLU A 49 -11.80 -7.90 1.79
CA GLU A 49 -12.64 -9.10 1.57
C GLU A 49 -12.64 -9.97 2.83
N ASP A 50 -13.82 -10.33 3.35
CA ASP A 50 -13.99 -11.16 4.56
C ASP A 50 -13.13 -10.72 5.76
N GLY A 51 -12.95 -9.40 5.93
CA GLY A 51 -12.17 -8.83 7.02
C GLY A 51 -10.65 -8.86 6.81
N LYS A 52 -10.16 -9.32 5.66
CA LYS A 52 -8.74 -9.31 5.29
C LYS A 52 -8.50 -8.34 4.13
N TRP A 53 -7.33 -7.71 4.13
CA TRP A 53 -6.90 -6.90 2.99
C TRP A 53 -6.37 -7.81 1.89
N VAL A 54 -6.89 -7.62 0.69
CA VAL A 54 -6.43 -8.24 -0.55
C VAL A 54 -5.94 -7.15 -1.49
N ALA A 55 -4.92 -7.43 -2.29
CA ALA A 55 -4.41 -6.44 -3.23
C ALA A 55 -4.12 -6.97 -4.63
N GLN A 56 -4.18 -6.08 -5.60
CA GLN A 56 -3.83 -6.32 -6.99
C GLN A 56 -2.83 -5.25 -7.49
N PRO A 57 -1.62 -5.64 -7.94
CA PRO A 57 -1.06 -7.00 -7.89
C PRO A 57 -0.81 -7.49 -6.45
N TRP A 58 -0.77 -8.81 -6.23
CA TRP A 58 -0.51 -9.35 -4.89
C TRP A 58 0.97 -9.25 -4.54
N TYR A 59 1.28 -8.59 -3.42
CA TYR A 59 2.63 -8.52 -2.84
C TYR A 59 2.53 -8.53 -1.30
N GLU A 60 2.86 -9.65 -0.67
CA GLU A 60 2.52 -9.94 0.73
C GLU A 60 2.97 -8.87 1.74
N GLU A 61 4.23 -8.41 1.66
CA GLU A 61 4.75 -7.39 2.59
C GLU A 61 4.01 -6.04 2.42
N LEU A 62 3.63 -5.69 1.19
CA LEU A 62 2.87 -4.47 0.90
C LEU A 62 1.44 -4.58 1.38
N VAL A 63 0.75 -5.69 1.09
CA VAL A 63 -0.65 -5.88 1.49
C VAL A 63 -0.76 -5.84 3.01
N THR A 64 0.11 -6.57 3.70
CA THR A 64 0.13 -6.61 5.17
C THR A 64 0.48 -5.24 5.76
N GLY A 65 1.55 -4.61 5.27
CA GLY A 65 2.03 -3.33 5.81
C GLY A 65 1.05 -2.18 5.57
N ILE A 66 0.55 -2.04 4.35
CA ILE A 66 -0.42 -0.99 3.99
C ILE A 66 -1.76 -1.26 4.65
N GLY A 67 -2.26 -2.49 4.64
CA GLY A 67 -3.52 -2.88 5.29
C GLY A 67 -3.52 -2.56 6.79
N HIS A 68 -2.41 -2.86 7.48
CA HIS A 68 -2.27 -2.51 8.88
C HIS A 68 -2.26 -0.99 9.12
N ALA A 69 -1.59 -0.23 8.26
CA ALA A 69 -1.61 1.23 8.34
C ALA A 69 -3.03 1.80 8.12
N ILE A 70 -3.80 1.25 7.16
CA ILE A 70 -5.19 1.63 6.94
C ILE A 70 -6.03 1.38 8.20
N ASP A 71 -5.93 0.19 8.80
CA ASP A 71 -6.72 -0.17 9.99
C ASP A 71 -6.37 0.65 11.25
N MET A 72 -5.16 1.21 11.32
CA MET A 72 -4.73 2.07 12.44
C MET A 72 -4.95 3.57 12.20
N THR A 73 -5.34 3.98 10.99
CA THR A 73 -5.56 5.40 10.71
C THR A 73 -7.03 5.75 10.98
N PRO A 74 -7.32 6.71 11.89
CA PRO A 74 -8.67 7.03 12.36
C PRO A 74 -9.58 7.71 11.32
#